data_AF-M5BN63-F1
#
_entry.id   AF-M5BN63-F1
#
_cell.length_a   1.000
_cell.length_b   1.000
_cell.length_c   1.000
_cell.angle_alpha   90.00
_cell.angle_beta   90.00
_cell.angle_gamma   90.00
#
_symmetry.space_group_name_H-M   'P 1'
#
loop_
_entity.id
_entity.type
_entity.pdbx_description
1 polymer ?
#
loop_
_entity_poly.entity_id
_entity_poly.type
_entity_poly.pdbx_seq_one_letter_code
_entity_poly.pdbx_strand_id
1 'polypeptide(L)'
;MVSTKVQKILALAEDALKEGKELALSNVFPRGTGTIPGALVLGCIPSFFDLFRALVPVAHGGPMAASAGISMRFSNDCLYMSEEIGSIVAGVPAGTVGENVRPKLQEVQEKLKVFGESWFEEVLDNEKLAIAKYLESTGGFRDIHDQTRYQECRRAVTRCTHAVAKFSRDTKPVLSFAKYHLALGTLVEDALSRLIDDILSMHDIPETESHRLHEMCKLMHTFESLFVPSGESYVASWFKYSYLSELLEASLADIRHLFDIGALVDFSEQDLAHLIRALFSDSPKRQELIERVLAGHPAQT
;
A
#
# COMPACT_ATOMS: atom_id res chain seq x y z
N MET A 1 -4.44 -6.77 13.34
CA MET A 1 -5.53 -6.85 14.34
C MET A 1 -6.75 -7.47 13.68
N VAL A 2 -7.34 -8.49 14.31
CA VAL A 2 -8.52 -9.24 13.82
C VAL A 2 -9.78 -8.73 14.51
N SER A 3 -10.94 -8.78 13.85
CA SER A 3 -12.21 -8.35 14.46
C SER A 3 -12.76 -9.37 15.46
N THR A 4 -13.50 -8.88 16.46
CA THR A 4 -14.23 -9.74 17.42
C THR A 4 -15.33 -10.56 16.76
N LYS A 5 -15.81 -10.14 15.57
CA LYS A 5 -16.80 -10.90 14.80
C LYS A 5 -16.20 -12.21 14.27
N VAL A 6 -14.97 -12.16 13.76
CA VAL A 6 -14.25 -13.36 13.29
C VAL A 6 -14.04 -14.36 14.42
N GLN A 7 -13.62 -13.90 15.59
CA GLN A 7 -13.45 -14.76 16.77
C GLN A 7 -14.74 -15.50 17.13
N LYS A 8 -15.90 -14.82 17.03
CA LYS A 8 -17.21 -15.45 17.27
C LYS A 8 -17.57 -16.49 16.20
N ILE A 9 -17.24 -16.22 14.92
CA ILE A 9 -17.50 -17.16 13.83
C ILE A 9 -16.64 -18.41 13.98
N LEU A 10 -15.38 -18.26 14.36
CA LEU A 10 -14.48 -19.37 14.66
C LEU A 10 -14.99 -20.18 15.86
N ALA A 11 -15.42 -19.53 16.95
CA ALA A 11 -16.01 -20.21 18.09
C ALA A 11 -17.26 -21.02 17.69
N LEU A 12 -18.14 -20.47 16.84
CA LEU A 12 -19.30 -21.21 16.33
C LEU A 12 -18.90 -22.43 15.49
N ALA A 13 -17.83 -22.31 14.69
CA ALA A 13 -17.29 -23.41 13.90
C ALA A 13 -16.69 -24.51 14.80
N GLU A 14 -16.00 -24.13 15.87
CA GLU A 14 -15.44 -25.04 16.88
C GLU A 14 -16.52 -25.74 17.70
N ASP A 15 -17.56 -25.01 18.11
CA ASP A 15 -18.72 -25.56 18.82
C ASP A 15 -19.46 -26.58 17.94
N ALA A 16 -19.70 -26.24 16.66
CA ALA A 16 -20.29 -27.16 15.69
C ALA A 16 -19.40 -28.39 15.44
N LEU A 17 -18.08 -28.21 15.40
CA LEU A 17 -17.13 -29.33 15.29
C LEU A 17 -17.22 -30.24 16.51
N LYS A 18 -17.30 -29.69 17.72
CA LYS A 18 -17.41 -30.44 18.97
C LYS A 18 -18.73 -31.20 19.04
N GLU A 19 -19.85 -30.51 18.81
CA GLU A 19 -21.18 -31.12 18.83
C GLU A 19 -21.32 -32.21 17.76
N GLY A 20 -20.80 -31.95 16.55
CA GLY A 20 -20.79 -32.92 15.44
C GLY A 20 -20.02 -34.20 15.78
N LYS A 21 -18.89 -34.08 16.51
CA LYS A 21 -18.14 -35.24 17.01
C LYS A 21 -18.89 -36.02 18.07
N GLU A 22 -19.41 -35.32 19.08
CA GLU A 22 -20.16 -35.94 20.18
C GLU A 22 -21.37 -36.70 19.62
N LEU A 23 -22.08 -36.11 18.66
CA LEU A 23 -23.22 -36.74 18.01
C LEU A 23 -22.83 -37.95 17.17
N ALA A 24 -21.71 -37.88 16.44
CA ALA A 24 -21.18 -39.00 15.66
C ALA A 24 -20.75 -40.20 16.54
N LEU A 25 -20.29 -39.93 17.76
CA LEU A 25 -19.92 -40.95 18.75
C LEU A 25 -21.10 -41.40 19.62
N SER A 26 -22.20 -40.64 19.61
CA SER A 26 -23.37 -40.92 20.44
C SER A 26 -24.16 -42.13 19.93
N ASN A 27 -24.86 -42.81 20.86
CA ASN A 27 -25.86 -43.81 20.53
C ASN A 27 -27.29 -43.24 20.61
N VAL A 28 -27.44 -41.92 20.47
CA VAL A 28 -28.75 -41.23 20.59
C VAL A 28 -29.68 -41.62 19.44
N PHE A 29 -29.13 -41.91 18.26
CA PHE A 29 -29.89 -42.31 17.09
C PHE A 29 -29.74 -43.81 16.78
N PRO A 30 -30.80 -44.50 16.29
CA PRO A 30 -30.73 -45.88 15.89
C PRO A 30 -29.69 -46.11 14.78
N ARG A 31 -28.84 -47.13 14.96
CA ARG A 31 -27.89 -47.54 13.93
C ARG A 31 -28.66 -48.18 12.76
N GLY A 32 -28.64 -47.55 11.59
CA GLY A 32 -29.25 -48.10 10.36
C GLY A 32 -30.16 -47.16 9.56
N THR A 33 -30.40 -45.93 10.01
CA THR A 33 -31.22 -44.96 9.25
C THR A 33 -30.34 -43.96 8.49
N GLY A 34 -30.22 -44.11 7.16
CA GLY A 34 -29.87 -43.05 6.20
C GLY A 34 -28.54 -42.31 6.41
N THR A 35 -28.54 -41.28 7.24
CA THR A 35 -27.44 -40.32 7.41
C THR A 35 -26.65 -40.62 8.69
N ILE A 36 -25.32 -40.61 8.58
CA ILE A 36 -24.43 -40.80 9.75
C ILE A 36 -24.70 -39.66 10.76
N PRO A 37 -25.03 -39.94 12.03
CA PRO A 37 -25.21 -38.91 13.05
C PRO A 37 -24.02 -37.94 13.10
N GLY A 38 -24.29 -36.64 13.27
CA GLY A 38 -23.26 -35.60 13.25
C GLY A 38 -22.82 -35.15 11.85
N ALA A 39 -23.12 -35.89 10.78
CA ALA A 39 -22.68 -35.53 9.42
C ALA A 39 -23.25 -34.20 8.92
N LEU A 40 -24.49 -33.87 9.28
CA LEU A 40 -25.12 -32.59 8.91
C LEU A 40 -24.47 -31.40 9.63
N VAL A 41 -24.18 -31.55 10.93
CA VAL A 41 -23.54 -30.50 11.74
C VAL A 41 -22.12 -30.27 11.24
N LEU A 42 -21.34 -31.34 11.04
CA LEU A 42 -19.99 -31.21 10.48
C LEU A 42 -20.02 -30.65 9.05
N GLY A 43 -21.04 -31.04 8.26
CA GLY A 43 -21.23 -30.57 6.89
C GLY A 43 -21.65 -29.10 6.75
N CYS A 44 -22.16 -28.46 7.81
CA CYS A 44 -22.57 -27.06 7.76
C CYS A 44 -21.44 -26.07 8.09
N ILE A 45 -20.37 -26.52 8.76
CA ILE A 45 -19.23 -25.68 9.18
C ILE A 45 -18.67 -24.81 8.04
N PRO A 46 -18.41 -25.32 6.81
CA PRO A 46 -17.94 -24.50 5.70
C PRO A 46 -18.84 -23.28 5.40
N SER A 47 -20.15 -23.42 5.64
CA SER A 47 -21.15 -22.39 5.34
C SER A 47 -20.98 -21.15 6.23
N PHE A 48 -20.42 -21.27 7.43
CA PHE A 48 -20.20 -20.12 8.31
C PHE A 48 -19.21 -19.12 7.69
N PHE A 49 -18.15 -19.66 7.09
CA PHE A 49 -17.12 -18.89 6.40
C PHE A 49 -17.62 -18.39 5.03
N ASP A 50 -18.37 -19.21 4.30
CA ASP A 50 -18.98 -18.82 3.03
C ASP A 50 -19.96 -17.64 3.19
N LEU A 51 -20.77 -17.68 4.26
CA LEU A 51 -21.68 -16.58 4.58
C LEU A 51 -20.92 -15.34 5.01
N PHE A 52 -19.83 -15.47 5.77
CA PHE A 52 -18.98 -14.33 6.13
C PHE A 52 -18.45 -13.61 4.88
N ARG A 53 -17.79 -14.34 3.96
CA ARG A 53 -17.20 -13.75 2.75
C ARG A 53 -18.27 -13.13 1.83
N ALA A 54 -19.47 -13.70 1.80
CA ALA A 54 -20.56 -13.23 0.96
C ALA A 54 -21.28 -12.00 1.53
N LEU A 55 -21.50 -11.97 2.85
CA LEU A 55 -22.36 -10.96 3.48
C LEU A 55 -21.61 -9.70 3.90
N VAL A 56 -20.36 -9.81 4.37
CA VAL A 56 -19.64 -8.66 4.91
C VAL A 56 -19.41 -7.56 3.87
N PRO A 57 -18.92 -7.86 2.65
CA PRO A 57 -18.75 -6.83 1.62
C PRO A 57 -20.05 -6.15 1.22
N VAL A 58 -21.16 -6.90 1.17
CA VAL A 58 -22.48 -6.37 0.80
C VAL A 58 -23.05 -5.50 1.92
N ALA A 59 -22.98 -5.95 3.17
CA ALA A 59 -23.52 -5.24 4.32
C ALA A 59 -22.69 -4.02 4.72
N HIS A 60 -21.37 -4.04 4.46
CA HIS A 60 -20.43 -3.00 4.88
C HIS A 60 -19.75 -2.28 3.71
N GLY A 61 -20.26 -2.42 2.47
CA GLY A 61 -19.65 -1.84 1.28
C GLY A 61 -19.45 -0.32 1.35
N GLY A 62 -20.45 0.42 1.85
CA GLY A 62 -20.32 1.88 2.04
C GLY A 62 -19.19 2.27 3.01
N PRO A 63 -19.19 1.75 4.26
CA PRO A 63 -18.07 1.94 5.18
C PRO A 63 -16.70 1.49 4.63
N MET A 64 -16.66 0.37 3.92
CA MET A 64 -15.43 -0.16 3.30
C MET A 64 -14.89 0.77 2.20
N ALA A 65 -15.78 1.37 1.40
CA ALA A 65 -15.39 2.38 0.41
C ALA A 65 -14.90 3.70 1.06
N ALA A 66 -15.35 4.02 2.28
CA ALA A 66 -14.98 5.26 2.97
C ALA A 66 -13.67 5.17 3.77
N SER A 67 -13.26 3.97 4.20
CA SER A 67 -12.05 3.77 5.00
C SER A 67 -11.29 2.52 4.60
N ALA A 68 -10.07 2.74 4.08
CA ALA A 68 -9.09 1.69 3.82
C ALA A 68 -8.85 0.80 5.05
N GLY A 69 -8.91 1.36 6.27
CA GLY A 69 -8.74 0.60 7.51
C GLY A 69 -9.80 -0.47 7.74
N ILE A 70 -11.04 -0.23 7.32
CA ILE A 70 -12.13 -1.22 7.43
C ILE A 70 -11.91 -2.35 6.42
N SER A 71 -11.59 -2.01 5.18
CA SER A 71 -11.33 -2.99 4.11
C SER A 71 -10.06 -3.81 4.36
N MET A 72 -8.99 -3.17 4.84
CA MET A 72 -7.75 -3.84 5.25
C MET A 72 -7.95 -4.76 6.46
N ARG A 73 -8.84 -4.38 7.39
CA ARG A 73 -9.24 -5.27 8.48
C ARG A 73 -9.98 -6.49 7.95
N PHE A 74 -10.88 -6.30 7.00
CA PHE A 74 -11.59 -7.41 6.37
C PHE A 74 -10.65 -8.37 5.64
N SER A 75 -9.65 -7.85 4.93
CA SER A 75 -8.56 -8.66 4.36
C SER A 75 -7.85 -9.48 5.44
N ASN A 76 -7.40 -8.86 6.54
CA ASN A 76 -6.75 -9.57 7.65
C ASN A 76 -7.66 -10.61 8.31
N ASP A 77 -8.94 -10.31 8.45
CA ASP A 77 -9.96 -11.20 8.99
C ASP A 77 -10.08 -12.48 8.13
N CYS A 78 -10.09 -12.33 6.80
CA CYS A 78 -10.12 -13.47 5.87
C CYS A 78 -8.87 -14.33 5.97
N LEU A 79 -7.68 -13.69 5.99
CA LEU A 79 -6.40 -14.38 6.09
C LEU A 79 -6.26 -15.14 7.41
N TYR A 80 -6.64 -14.49 8.51
CA TYR A 80 -6.63 -15.12 9.82
C TYR A 80 -7.56 -16.33 9.89
N MET A 81 -8.79 -16.22 9.38
CA MET A 81 -9.69 -17.38 9.34
C MET A 81 -9.17 -18.51 8.46
N SER A 82 -8.53 -18.19 7.32
CA SER A 82 -7.89 -19.21 6.48
C SER A 82 -6.84 -20.00 7.27
N GLU A 83 -6.04 -19.33 8.10
CA GLU A 83 -5.05 -20.02 8.96
C GLU A 83 -5.74 -20.90 10.02
N GLU A 84 -6.73 -20.36 10.73
CA GLU A 84 -7.44 -21.07 11.82
C GLU A 84 -8.27 -22.26 11.34
N ILE A 85 -8.79 -22.24 10.10
CA ILE A 85 -9.47 -23.39 9.50
C ILE A 85 -8.57 -24.63 9.46
N GLY A 86 -7.24 -24.48 9.39
CA GLY A 86 -6.31 -25.60 9.48
C GLY A 86 -6.49 -26.43 10.76
N SER A 87 -6.68 -25.75 11.90
CA SER A 87 -6.95 -26.39 13.20
C SER A 87 -8.30 -27.12 13.22
N ILE A 88 -9.33 -26.50 12.61
CA ILE A 88 -10.66 -27.10 12.47
C ILE A 88 -10.59 -28.37 11.60
N VAL A 89 -9.89 -28.31 10.47
CA VAL A 89 -9.68 -29.45 9.56
C VAL A 89 -8.96 -30.60 10.26
N ALA A 90 -7.93 -30.30 11.06
CA ALA A 90 -7.22 -31.31 11.85
C ALA A 90 -8.15 -31.98 12.86
N GLY A 91 -9.08 -31.22 13.42
CA GLY A 91 -10.08 -31.72 14.36
C GLY A 91 -11.15 -32.60 13.73
N VAL A 92 -11.45 -32.54 12.43
CA VAL A 92 -12.51 -33.36 11.81
C VAL A 92 -12.26 -34.87 12.05
N PRO A 93 -13.30 -35.70 12.34
CA PRO A 93 -13.16 -37.16 12.48
C PRO A 93 -12.62 -37.87 11.23
N ALA A 94 -12.08 -39.06 11.38
CA ALA A 94 -11.78 -39.96 10.25
C ALA A 94 -13.04 -40.72 9.78
N GLY A 95 -12.99 -41.29 8.57
CA GLY A 95 -14.10 -42.02 7.96
C GLY A 95 -14.97 -41.16 7.03
N THR A 96 -16.04 -41.76 6.49
CA THR A 96 -16.86 -41.20 5.40
C THR A 96 -17.38 -39.79 5.68
N VAL A 97 -17.71 -39.45 6.92
CA VAL A 97 -18.15 -38.09 7.28
C VAL A 97 -17.00 -37.09 7.14
N GLY A 98 -15.82 -37.43 7.65
CA GLY A 98 -14.65 -36.57 7.54
C GLY A 98 -14.15 -36.41 6.12
N GLU A 99 -14.17 -37.49 5.34
CA GLU A 99 -13.79 -37.50 3.91
C GLU A 99 -14.66 -36.57 3.06
N ASN A 100 -15.92 -36.35 3.46
CA ASN A 100 -16.83 -35.41 2.78
C ASN A 100 -16.69 -33.95 3.24
N VAL A 101 -16.22 -33.72 4.48
CA VAL A 101 -16.16 -32.40 5.10
C VAL A 101 -14.79 -31.73 4.91
N ARG A 102 -13.70 -32.47 5.08
CA ARG A 102 -12.33 -31.93 4.96
C ARG A 102 -12.08 -31.23 3.62
N PRO A 103 -12.43 -31.80 2.46
CA PRO A 103 -12.19 -31.13 1.18
C PRO A 103 -12.91 -29.79 1.07
N LYS A 104 -14.14 -29.69 1.60
CA LYS A 104 -14.93 -28.45 1.59
C LYS A 104 -14.31 -27.38 2.48
N LEU A 105 -13.81 -27.76 3.66
CA LEU A 105 -13.12 -26.82 4.55
C LEU A 105 -11.79 -26.35 3.95
N GLN A 106 -11.04 -27.24 3.30
CA GLN A 106 -9.81 -26.88 2.58
C GLN A 106 -10.10 -25.95 1.38
N GLU A 107 -11.20 -26.19 0.65
CA GLU A 107 -11.65 -25.30 -0.41
C GLU A 107 -12.01 -23.90 0.14
N VAL A 108 -12.72 -23.83 1.26
CA VAL A 108 -13.06 -22.57 1.93
C VAL A 108 -11.82 -21.85 2.46
N GLN A 109 -10.86 -22.59 3.02
CA GLN A 109 -9.57 -22.06 3.46
C GLN A 109 -8.87 -21.34 2.30
N GLU A 110 -8.70 -22.01 1.16
CA GLU A 110 -8.06 -21.41 -0.02
C GLU A 110 -8.85 -20.20 -0.54
N LYS A 111 -10.19 -20.30 -0.61
CA LYS A 111 -11.04 -19.18 -1.01
C LYS A 111 -10.87 -17.98 -0.10
N LEU A 112 -10.82 -18.16 1.21
CA LEU A 112 -10.62 -17.05 2.15
C LEU A 112 -9.24 -16.43 2.02
N LYS A 113 -8.21 -17.25 1.77
CA LYS A 113 -6.85 -16.76 1.55
C LYS A 113 -6.79 -15.84 0.32
N VAL A 114 -7.19 -16.37 -0.83
CA VAL A 114 -7.21 -15.63 -2.09
C VAL A 114 -8.07 -14.37 -1.96
N PHE A 115 -9.25 -14.50 -1.35
CA PHE A 115 -10.14 -13.36 -1.17
C PHE A 115 -9.54 -12.27 -0.28
N GLY A 116 -8.88 -12.66 0.82
CA GLY A 116 -8.17 -11.73 1.69
C GLY A 116 -7.03 -11.00 0.99
N GLU A 117 -6.23 -11.72 0.19
CA GLU A 117 -5.16 -11.14 -0.64
C GLU A 117 -5.73 -10.17 -1.69
N SER A 118 -6.77 -10.57 -2.44
CA SER A 118 -7.40 -9.71 -3.45
C SER A 118 -7.97 -8.43 -2.87
N TRP A 119 -8.59 -8.46 -1.68
CA TRP A 119 -9.07 -7.24 -1.02
C TRP A 119 -7.94 -6.31 -0.59
N PHE A 120 -6.79 -6.86 -0.17
CA PHE A 120 -5.63 -6.02 0.16
C PHE A 120 -5.12 -5.29 -1.07
N GLU A 121 -4.95 -6.01 -2.18
CA GLU A 121 -4.50 -5.48 -3.47
C GLU A 121 -5.49 -4.44 -4.01
N GLU A 122 -6.79 -4.74 -4.03
CA GLU A 122 -7.82 -3.83 -4.53
C GLU A 122 -7.87 -2.52 -3.73
N VAL A 123 -7.72 -2.56 -2.40
CA VAL A 123 -7.64 -1.34 -1.59
C VAL A 123 -6.40 -0.53 -1.95
N LEU A 124 -5.25 -1.19 -2.13
CA LEU A 124 -4.02 -0.50 -2.49
C LEU A 124 -4.13 0.16 -3.87
N ASP A 125 -4.66 -0.55 -4.86
CA ASP A 125 -4.85 -0.02 -6.22
C ASP A 125 -5.83 1.15 -6.25
N ASN A 126 -6.92 1.09 -5.48
CA ASN A 126 -7.86 2.20 -5.37
C ASN A 126 -7.20 3.46 -4.78
N GLU A 127 -6.35 3.32 -3.75
CA GLU A 127 -5.62 4.44 -3.15
C GLU A 127 -4.56 5.00 -4.11
N LYS A 128 -3.85 4.14 -4.85
CA LYS A 128 -2.93 4.56 -5.93
C LYS A 128 -3.64 5.38 -7.00
N LEU A 129 -4.78 4.89 -7.50
CA LEU A 129 -5.58 5.59 -8.50
C LEU A 129 -6.08 6.95 -7.98
N ALA A 130 -6.48 7.02 -6.71
CA ALA A 130 -6.90 8.28 -6.10
C ALA A 130 -5.74 9.29 -6.02
N ILE A 131 -4.55 8.86 -5.57
CA ILE A 131 -3.34 9.68 -5.52
C ILE A 131 -2.96 10.17 -6.92
N ALA A 132 -2.89 9.27 -7.90
CA ALA A 132 -2.56 9.61 -9.28
C ALA A 132 -3.53 10.65 -9.85
N LYS A 133 -4.83 10.51 -9.59
CA LYS A 133 -5.85 11.47 -10.01
C LYS A 133 -5.70 12.85 -9.36
N TYR A 134 -5.29 12.92 -8.09
CA TYR A 134 -4.98 14.21 -7.47
C TYR A 134 -3.79 14.86 -8.16
N LEU A 135 -2.73 14.11 -8.40
CA LEU A 135 -1.51 14.61 -9.03
C LEU A 135 -1.67 14.93 -10.52
N GLU A 136 -2.58 14.28 -11.25
CA GLU A 136 -2.88 14.63 -12.64
C GLU A 136 -3.27 16.12 -12.80
N SER A 137 -3.91 16.69 -11.77
CA SER A 137 -4.30 18.10 -11.76
C SER A 137 -3.10 19.07 -11.76
N THR A 138 -1.90 18.62 -11.39
CA THR A 138 -0.66 19.42 -11.47
C THR A 138 -0.25 19.70 -12.90
N GLY A 139 -0.70 18.90 -13.87
CA GLY A 139 -0.41 19.08 -15.29
C GLY A 139 1.08 19.24 -15.60
N GLY A 140 1.95 18.57 -14.83
CA GLY A 140 3.41 18.68 -14.95
C GLY A 140 3.95 20.05 -14.53
N PHE A 141 3.29 20.73 -13.58
CA PHE A 141 3.69 22.03 -13.05
C PHE A 141 3.87 23.13 -14.11
N ARG A 142 3.17 23.03 -15.24
CA ARG A 142 3.17 24.09 -16.27
C ARG A 142 2.53 25.37 -15.74
N ASP A 143 3.08 26.49 -16.18
CA ASP A 143 2.58 27.86 -15.93
C ASP A 143 2.43 28.21 -14.44
N ILE A 144 3.26 27.62 -13.57
CA ILE A 144 3.19 27.87 -12.13
C ILE A 144 3.66 29.26 -11.72
N HIS A 145 4.18 30.10 -12.63
CA HIS A 145 4.33 31.55 -12.40
C HIS A 145 2.97 32.24 -12.18
N ASP A 146 1.88 31.76 -12.80
CA ASP A 146 0.53 32.26 -12.53
C ASP A 146 0.08 31.84 -11.13
N GLN A 147 -0.48 32.80 -10.38
CA GLN A 147 -0.88 32.56 -9.00
C GLN A 147 -2.05 31.57 -8.90
N THR A 148 -2.98 31.57 -9.84
CA THR A 148 -4.12 30.64 -9.84
C THR A 148 -3.64 29.23 -10.06
N ARG A 149 -2.77 29.05 -11.06
CA ARG A 149 -2.18 27.75 -11.40
C ARG A 149 -1.32 27.18 -10.28
N TYR A 150 -0.48 28.02 -9.67
CA TYR A 150 0.30 27.62 -8.49
C TYR A 150 -0.60 27.11 -7.36
N GLN A 151 -1.71 27.81 -7.06
CA GLN A 151 -2.63 27.38 -6.01
C GLN A 151 -3.36 26.08 -6.36
N GLU A 152 -3.65 25.81 -7.64
CA GLU A 152 -4.19 24.53 -8.08
C GLU A 152 -3.21 23.38 -7.85
N CYS A 153 -1.97 23.52 -8.30
CA CYS A 153 -0.90 22.52 -8.11
C CYS A 153 -0.66 22.28 -6.61
N ARG A 154 -0.57 23.35 -5.81
CA ARG A 154 -0.38 23.23 -4.37
C ARG A 154 -1.54 22.51 -3.68
N ARG A 155 -2.79 22.80 -4.09
CA ARG A 155 -3.98 22.09 -3.58
C ARG A 155 -3.95 20.61 -3.97
N ALA A 156 -3.53 20.28 -5.19
CA ALA A 156 -3.38 18.89 -5.64
C ALA A 156 -2.35 18.13 -4.78
N VAL A 157 -1.17 18.71 -4.58
CA VAL A 157 -0.12 18.14 -3.71
C VAL A 157 -0.61 17.99 -2.27
N THR A 158 -1.30 18.99 -1.72
CA THR A 158 -1.85 18.92 -0.35
C THR A 158 -2.95 17.85 -0.23
N ARG A 159 -3.77 17.64 -1.26
CA ARG A 159 -4.76 16.54 -1.27
C ARG A 159 -4.08 15.18 -1.28
N CYS A 160 -3.02 15.03 -2.07
CA CYS A 160 -2.20 13.84 -2.08
C CYS A 160 -1.61 13.55 -0.69
N THR A 161 -1.00 14.54 -0.04
CA THR A 161 -0.40 14.35 1.29
C THR A 161 -1.44 13.99 2.35
N HIS A 162 -2.60 14.63 2.33
CA HIS A 162 -3.71 14.29 3.21
C HIS A 162 -4.28 12.89 2.96
N ALA A 163 -4.34 12.44 1.70
CA ALA A 163 -4.81 11.11 1.35
C ALA A 163 -3.88 10.03 1.91
N VAL A 164 -2.57 10.15 1.69
CA VAL A 164 -1.56 9.24 2.24
C VAL A 164 -1.58 9.25 3.77
N ALA A 165 -1.66 10.43 4.40
CA ALA A 165 -1.76 10.53 5.85
C ALA A 165 -3.05 9.90 6.41
N LYS A 166 -4.17 10.02 5.69
CA LYS A 166 -5.43 9.33 6.04
C LYS A 166 -5.27 7.81 5.92
N PHE A 167 -4.70 7.32 4.82
CA PHE A 167 -4.42 5.91 4.63
C PHE A 167 -3.56 5.36 5.79
N SER A 168 -2.49 6.08 6.15
CA SER A 168 -1.64 5.70 7.29
C SER A 168 -2.44 5.60 8.58
N ARG A 169 -3.22 6.62 8.95
CA ARG A 169 -4.04 6.59 10.18
C ARG A 169 -5.05 5.45 10.20
N ASP A 170 -5.70 5.19 9.08
CA ASP A 170 -6.75 4.18 8.98
C ASP A 170 -6.15 2.75 9.03
N THR A 171 -4.96 2.54 8.46
CA THR A 171 -4.39 1.19 8.25
C THR A 171 -3.36 0.78 9.30
N LYS A 172 -2.62 1.72 9.90
CA LYS A 172 -1.62 1.45 10.95
C LYS A 172 -2.15 0.61 12.13
N PRO A 173 -3.37 0.81 12.66
CA PRO A 173 -3.87 -0.02 13.77
C PRO A 173 -4.32 -1.42 13.34
N VAL A 174 -4.51 -1.67 12.05
CA VAL A 174 -5.07 -2.95 11.56
C VAL A 174 -4.03 -3.84 10.90
N LEU A 175 -3.08 -3.29 10.14
CA LEU A 175 -2.05 -4.04 9.42
C LEU A 175 -0.89 -4.45 10.33
N SER A 176 -0.17 -5.51 9.94
CA SER A 176 1.12 -5.84 10.55
C SER A 176 2.17 -4.80 10.16
N PHE A 177 3.26 -4.73 10.93
CA PHE A 177 4.37 -3.81 10.64
C PHE A 177 4.85 -3.91 9.19
N ALA A 178 5.14 -5.13 8.71
CA ALA A 178 5.63 -5.35 7.36
C ALA A 178 4.61 -4.94 6.28
N LYS A 179 3.33 -5.34 6.42
CA LYS A 179 2.28 -5.00 5.44
C LYS A 179 1.97 -3.50 5.41
N TYR A 180 1.97 -2.84 6.56
CA TYR A 180 1.78 -1.40 6.66
C TYR A 180 2.88 -0.64 5.92
N HIS A 181 4.15 -0.94 6.20
CA HIS A 181 5.26 -0.23 5.57
C HIS A 181 5.37 -0.52 4.07
N LEU A 182 5.09 -1.76 3.65
CA LEU A 182 5.01 -2.10 2.22
C LEU A 182 3.91 -1.29 1.51
N ALA A 183 2.68 -1.29 2.05
CA ALA A 183 1.56 -0.58 1.43
C ALA A 183 1.80 0.94 1.40
N LEU A 184 2.20 1.53 2.53
CA LEU A 184 2.49 2.95 2.62
C LEU A 184 3.66 3.36 1.71
N GLY A 185 4.74 2.57 1.73
CA GLY A 185 5.91 2.78 0.87
C GLY A 185 5.52 2.81 -0.60
N THR A 186 4.68 1.87 -1.03
CA THR A 186 4.17 1.84 -2.41
C THR A 186 3.39 3.11 -2.78
N LEU A 187 2.50 3.59 -1.91
CA LEU A 187 1.73 4.82 -2.18
C LEU A 187 2.61 6.07 -2.24
N VAL A 188 3.61 6.14 -1.36
CA VAL A 188 4.56 7.26 -1.32
C VAL A 188 5.50 7.21 -2.52
N GLU A 189 5.99 6.03 -2.90
CA GLU A 189 6.80 5.82 -4.10
C GLU A 189 6.08 6.33 -5.35
N ASP A 190 4.82 5.92 -5.56
CA ASP A 190 4.02 6.37 -6.71
C ASP A 190 3.84 7.89 -6.72
N ALA A 191 3.70 8.53 -5.54
CA ALA A 191 3.57 9.98 -5.43
C ALA A 191 4.88 10.73 -5.70
N LEU A 192 5.99 10.30 -5.09
CA LEU A 192 7.29 10.95 -5.20
C LEU A 192 7.89 10.76 -6.59
N SER A 193 7.86 9.54 -7.13
CA SER A 193 8.35 9.25 -8.49
C SER A 193 7.62 10.09 -9.53
N ARG A 194 6.30 10.20 -9.44
CA ARG A 194 5.49 11.05 -10.33
C ARG A 194 5.91 12.52 -10.28
N LEU A 195 6.18 13.05 -9.10
CA LEU A 195 6.63 14.44 -8.93
C LEU A 195 8.04 14.67 -9.47
N ILE A 196 8.94 13.73 -9.21
CA ILE A 196 10.30 13.75 -9.77
C ILE A 196 10.20 13.82 -11.30
N ASP A 197 9.43 12.92 -11.91
CA ASP A 197 9.26 12.86 -13.36
C ASP A 197 8.66 14.15 -13.92
N ASP A 198 7.64 14.69 -13.26
CA ASP A 198 7.00 15.95 -13.68
C ASP A 198 8.01 17.11 -13.65
N ILE A 199 8.82 17.25 -12.59
CA ILE A 199 9.83 18.31 -12.47
C ILE A 199 10.98 18.10 -13.47
N LEU A 200 11.49 16.87 -13.60
CA LEU A 200 12.56 16.53 -14.53
C LEU A 200 12.13 16.61 -16.01
N SER A 201 10.82 16.72 -16.28
CA SER A 201 10.31 16.93 -17.64
C SER A 201 10.23 18.42 -18.05
N MET A 202 10.48 19.34 -17.11
CA MET A 202 10.40 20.78 -17.36
C MET A 202 11.65 21.29 -18.11
N HIS A 203 11.45 21.93 -19.25
CA HIS A 203 12.54 22.43 -20.09
C HIS A 203 13.29 23.63 -19.47
N ASP A 204 12.56 24.54 -18.84
CA ASP A 204 13.09 25.76 -18.23
C ASP A 204 12.33 26.01 -16.92
N ILE A 205 13.07 26.30 -15.85
CA ILE A 205 12.56 26.51 -14.50
C ILE A 205 13.14 27.83 -14.00
N PRO A 206 12.43 28.95 -14.22
CA PRO A 206 12.84 30.25 -13.69
C PRO A 206 12.96 30.21 -12.16
N GLU A 207 13.82 31.05 -11.59
CA GLU A 207 14.07 31.13 -10.13
C GLU A 207 12.77 31.21 -9.31
N THR A 208 11.80 32.02 -9.74
CA THR A 208 10.49 32.13 -9.08
C THR A 208 9.67 30.85 -9.12
N GLU A 209 9.77 30.07 -10.19
CA GLU A 209 9.09 28.78 -10.32
C GLU A 209 9.82 27.70 -9.50
N SER A 210 11.16 27.74 -9.49
CA SER A 210 11.99 26.85 -8.65
C SER A 210 11.63 26.96 -7.17
N HIS A 211 11.52 28.19 -6.65
CA HIS A 211 11.06 28.44 -5.28
C HIS A 211 9.65 27.89 -5.00
N ARG A 212 8.73 28.04 -5.96
CA ARG A 212 7.36 27.51 -5.83
C ARG A 212 7.34 25.98 -5.83
N LEU A 213 8.15 25.34 -6.66
CA LEU A 213 8.33 23.88 -6.68
C LEU A 213 8.89 23.40 -5.34
N HIS A 214 9.93 24.04 -4.83
CA HIS A 214 10.55 23.69 -3.55
C HIS A 214 9.54 23.77 -2.39
N GLU A 215 8.73 24.82 -2.32
CA GLU A 215 7.68 24.95 -1.31
C GLU A 215 6.59 23.86 -1.43
N MET A 216 6.30 23.39 -2.64
CA MET A 216 5.43 22.22 -2.83
C MET A 216 6.13 20.93 -2.41
N CYS A 217 7.43 20.80 -2.67
CA CYS A 217 8.19 19.62 -2.27
C CYS A 217 8.21 19.43 -0.75
N LYS A 218 8.34 20.53 0.00
CA LYS A 218 8.23 20.54 1.48
C LYS A 218 6.93 19.96 2.02
N LEU A 219 5.82 20.04 1.26
CA LEU A 219 4.56 19.46 1.71
C LEU A 219 4.63 17.94 1.77
N MET A 220 5.35 17.29 0.85
CA MET A 220 5.47 15.83 0.83
C MET A 220 6.57 15.29 1.76
N HIS A 221 7.52 16.12 2.20
CA HIS A 221 8.45 15.74 3.28
C HIS A 221 7.74 15.31 4.57
N THR A 222 6.47 15.72 4.75
CA THR A 222 5.63 15.23 5.86
C THR A 222 5.45 13.71 5.90
N PHE A 223 5.68 13.01 4.78
CA PHE A 223 5.65 11.54 4.73
C PHE A 223 6.67 10.88 5.66
N GLU A 224 7.78 11.54 5.97
CA GLU A 224 8.86 10.97 6.77
C GLU A 224 8.34 10.53 8.14
N SER A 225 7.51 11.39 8.75
CA SER A 225 6.88 11.16 10.04
C SER A 225 5.93 9.95 10.10
N LEU A 226 5.50 9.43 8.94
CA LEU A 226 4.59 8.29 8.85
C LEU A 226 5.33 6.95 8.96
N PHE A 227 6.63 6.94 8.69
CA PHE A 227 7.50 5.79 8.80
C PHE A 227 8.26 5.83 10.13
N VAL A 228 8.19 4.75 10.91
CA VAL A 228 8.93 4.61 12.18
C VAL A 228 9.50 3.20 12.25
N PRO A 229 10.82 3.00 12.38
CA PRO A 229 11.86 4.00 12.66
C PRO A 229 12.48 4.74 11.44
N SER A 230 12.40 4.21 10.22
CA SER A 230 12.82 4.91 8.98
C SER A 230 12.04 4.40 7.76
N GLY A 231 11.71 5.30 6.84
CA GLY A 231 10.95 5.03 5.62
C GLY A 231 11.77 4.79 4.37
N GLU A 232 13.05 5.15 4.39
CA GLU A 232 13.94 5.16 3.22
C GLU A 232 14.02 3.79 2.53
N SER A 233 14.02 2.71 3.32
CA SER A 233 14.06 1.34 2.79
C SER A 233 12.79 0.89 2.05
N TYR A 234 11.67 1.63 2.20
CA TYR A 234 10.37 1.27 1.61
C TYR A 234 10.01 2.14 0.40
N VAL A 235 10.79 3.18 0.11
CA VAL A 235 10.54 4.16 -0.95
C VAL A 235 11.83 4.38 -1.71
N ALA A 236 11.94 3.80 -2.90
CA ALA A 236 13.17 3.84 -3.70
C ALA A 236 13.52 5.27 -4.13
N SER A 237 12.51 6.08 -4.44
CA SER A 237 12.67 7.46 -4.90
C SER A 237 12.94 8.46 -3.76
N TRP A 238 13.05 8.01 -2.50
CA TRP A 238 13.14 8.90 -1.33
C TRP A 238 14.34 9.85 -1.36
N PHE A 239 15.55 9.30 -1.56
CA PHE A 239 16.77 10.11 -1.60
C PHE A 239 16.80 11.00 -2.84
N LYS A 240 16.48 10.46 -4.03
CA LYS A 240 16.37 11.25 -5.26
C LYS A 240 15.42 12.43 -5.10
N TYR A 241 14.24 12.21 -4.50
CA TYR A 241 13.27 13.26 -4.19
C TYR A 241 13.83 14.31 -3.22
N SER A 242 14.48 13.84 -2.14
CA SER A 242 15.05 14.73 -1.12
C SER A 242 16.11 15.64 -1.72
N TYR A 243 17.04 15.08 -2.50
CA TYR A 243 18.02 15.87 -3.22
C TYR A 243 17.39 16.77 -4.28
N LEU A 244 16.40 16.31 -5.06
CA LEU A 244 15.69 17.15 -6.02
C LEU A 244 15.10 18.40 -5.34
N SER A 245 14.45 18.22 -4.20
CA SER A 245 13.91 19.32 -3.39
C SER A 245 14.99 20.33 -3.01
N GLU A 246 16.18 19.88 -2.57
CA GLU A 246 17.30 20.76 -2.23
C GLU A 246 17.91 21.45 -3.45
N LEU A 247 18.03 20.74 -4.57
CA LEU A 247 18.63 21.26 -5.81
C LEU A 247 17.82 22.41 -6.42
N LEU A 248 16.51 22.47 -6.18
CA LEU A 248 15.66 23.60 -6.61
C LEU A 248 16.05 24.94 -5.94
N GLU A 249 16.74 24.92 -4.81
CA GLU A 249 17.20 26.12 -4.08
C GLU A 249 18.72 26.29 -4.11
N ALA A 250 19.44 25.29 -4.62
CA ALA A 250 20.89 25.24 -4.57
C ALA A 250 21.53 26.18 -5.61
N SER A 251 22.70 26.75 -5.27
CA SER A 251 23.51 27.45 -6.26
C SER A 251 24.28 26.45 -7.14
N LEU A 252 24.71 26.87 -8.34
CA LEU A 252 25.52 26.01 -9.23
C LEU A 252 26.81 25.49 -8.56
N ALA A 253 27.37 26.24 -7.60
CA ALA A 253 28.53 25.83 -6.82
C ALA A 253 28.18 24.72 -5.81
N ASP A 254 27.01 24.81 -5.17
CA ASP A 254 26.53 23.80 -4.24
C ASP A 254 26.18 22.50 -4.96
N ILE A 255 25.54 22.58 -6.13
CA ILE A 255 25.27 21.39 -6.98
C ILE A 255 26.57 20.72 -7.38
N ARG A 256 27.59 21.50 -7.78
CA ARG A 256 28.93 20.96 -8.08
C ARG A 256 29.52 20.24 -6.87
N HIS A 257 29.42 20.83 -5.68
CA HIS A 257 29.93 20.22 -4.45
C HIS A 257 29.20 18.90 -4.14
N LEU A 258 27.86 18.89 -4.18
CA LEU A 258 27.03 17.69 -3.96
C LEU A 258 27.35 16.58 -4.96
N PHE A 259 27.58 16.93 -6.22
CA PHE A 259 28.02 15.99 -7.25
C PHE A 259 29.40 15.43 -6.91
N ASP A 260 30.39 16.28 -6.62
CA ASP A 260 31.79 15.88 -6.36
C ASP A 260 31.93 14.96 -5.13
N ILE A 261 31.06 15.09 -4.10
CA ILE A 261 31.04 14.19 -2.93
C ILE A 261 30.22 12.91 -3.13
N GLY A 262 29.63 12.70 -4.31
CA GLY A 262 28.83 11.52 -4.64
C GLY A 262 27.43 11.50 -4.00
N ALA A 263 26.89 12.65 -3.59
CA ALA A 263 25.55 12.72 -2.98
C ALA A 263 24.41 12.58 -4.01
N LEU A 264 24.68 12.81 -5.30
CA LEU A 264 23.66 12.85 -6.36
C LEU A 264 23.58 11.54 -7.18
N VAL A 265 24.08 10.43 -6.65
CA VAL A 265 24.20 9.14 -7.36
C VAL A 265 22.86 8.52 -7.78
N ASP A 266 21.75 8.91 -7.14
CA ASP A 266 20.41 8.45 -7.50
C ASP A 266 19.85 9.10 -8.78
N PHE A 267 20.50 10.16 -9.29
CA PHE A 267 20.15 10.75 -10.58
C PHE A 267 20.93 10.06 -11.71
N SER A 268 20.26 9.83 -12.84
CA SER A 268 21.00 9.54 -14.06
C SER A 268 21.80 10.77 -14.48
N GLU A 269 22.91 10.57 -15.19
CA GLU A 269 23.73 11.67 -15.70
C GLU A 269 22.90 12.59 -16.61
N GLN A 270 21.95 12.01 -17.36
CA GLN A 270 21.06 12.75 -18.24
C GLN A 270 20.03 13.57 -17.46
N ASP A 271 19.39 12.98 -16.43
CA ASP A 271 18.42 13.67 -15.59
C ASP A 271 19.07 14.88 -14.89
N LEU A 272 20.24 14.67 -14.30
CA LEU A 272 20.96 15.72 -13.58
C LEU A 272 21.44 16.83 -14.54
N ALA A 273 21.99 16.46 -15.70
CA ALA A 273 22.37 17.43 -16.72
C ALA A 273 21.16 18.20 -17.26
N HIS A 274 20.01 17.54 -17.41
CA HIS A 274 18.75 18.19 -17.81
C HIS A 274 18.28 19.20 -16.75
N LEU A 275 18.24 18.78 -15.48
CA LEU A 275 17.86 19.65 -14.37
C LEU A 275 18.77 20.90 -14.27
N ILE A 276 20.09 20.74 -14.44
CA ILE A 276 21.03 21.88 -14.44
C ILE A 276 20.74 22.83 -15.62
N ARG A 277 20.35 22.32 -16.79
CA ARG A 277 19.96 23.17 -17.93
C ARG A 277 18.65 23.91 -17.63
N ALA A 278 17.70 23.25 -16.99
CA ALA A 278 16.41 23.82 -16.65
C ALA A 278 16.52 24.92 -15.58
N LEU A 279 17.40 24.77 -14.59
CA LEU A 279 17.51 25.71 -13.46
C LEU A 279 18.40 26.93 -13.74
N PHE A 280 19.37 26.84 -14.65
CA PHE A 280 20.40 27.87 -14.81
C PHE A 280 20.54 28.33 -16.25
N SER A 281 20.60 29.66 -16.44
CA SER A 281 20.91 30.28 -17.72
C SER A 281 22.30 29.91 -18.25
N ASP A 282 22.49 30.06 -19.56
CA ASP A 282 23.74 29.75 -20.26
C ASP A 282 24.94 30.48 -19.64
N SER A 283 25.91 29.71 -19.15
CA SER A 283 27.18 30.25 -18.65
C SER A 283 28.31 29.21 -18.80
N PRO A 284 29.58 29.66 -18.88
CA PRO A 284 30.73 28.75 -18.95
C PRO A 284 30.79 27.77 -17.77
N LYS A 285 30.46 28.25 -16.57
CA LYS A 285 30.44 27.42 -15.35
C LYS A 285 29.37 26.32 -15.42
N ARG A 286 28.18 26.65 -15.94
CA ARG A 286 27.11 25.68 -16.14
C ARG A 286 27.51 24.61 -17.14
N GLN A 287 28.11 25.01 -18.26
CA GLN A 287 28.58 24.08 -19.29
C GLN A 287 29.66 23.14 -18.76
N GLU A 288 30.65 23.65 -18.01
CA GLU A 288 31.68 22.85 -17.34
C GLU A 288 31.05 21.81 -16.41
N LEU A 289 30.06 22.21 -15.60
CA LEU A 289 29.37 21.29 -14.69
C LEU A 289 28.58 20.21 -15.45
N ILE A 290 27.87 20.57 -16.51
CA ILE A 290 27.12 19.61 -17.35
C ILE A 290 28.08 18.59 -17.98
N GLU A 291 29.20 19.04 -18.56
CA GLU A 291 30.20 18.15 -19.16
C GLU A 291 30.78 17.19 -18.11
N ARG A 292 31.02 17.68 -16.90
CA ARG A 292 31.49 16.88 -15.78
C ARG A 292 30.46 15.82 -15.35
N VAL A 293 29.19 16.19 -15.22
CA VAL A 293 28.09 15.26 -14.88
C VAL A 293 27.96 14.18 -15.96
N LEU A 294 28.02 14.56 -17.23
CA LEU A 294 27.91 13.62 -18.36
C LEU A 294 29.14 12.70 -18.52
N ALA A 295 30.26 13.02 -17.89
CA ALA A 295 31.43 12.15 -17.84
C ALA A 295 31.26 10.97 -16.84
N GLY A 296 30.19 10.98 -16.03
CA GLY A 296 29.85 9.94 -15.06
C GLY A 296 30.02 10.39 -13.61
N HIS A 297 29.27 9.75 -12.71
CA HIS A 297 29.37 9.99 -11.27
C HIS A 297 30.79 9.71 -10.74
N PRO A 298 31.26 10.49 -9.76
CA PRO A 298 32.53 10.20 -9.11
C PRO A 298 32.49 8.83 -8.43
N ALA A 299 33.63 8.13 -8.45
CA ALA A 299 33.75 6.83 -7.78
C ALA A 299 33.50 7.01 -6.27
N GLN A 300 32.55 6.24 -5.72
CA GLN A 300 32.33 6.19 -4.27
C GLN A 300 33.57 5.57 -3.61
N THR A 301 34.37 6.41 -2.94
CA THR A 301 35.49 5.96 -2.08
C THR A 301 35.00 5.47 -0.73
#